data_AF-A0A7S1CQE5-F1
#
_entry.id   AF-A0A7S1CQE5-F1
#
_cell.length_a   1.000
_cell.length_b   1.000
_cell.length_c   1.000
_cell.angle_alpha   90.00
_cell.angle_beta   90.00
_cell.angle_gamma   90.00
#
_symmetry.space_group_name_H-M   'P 1'
#
loop_
_entity.id
_entity.type
_entity.pdbx_description
1 polymer ?
#
loop_
_entity_poly.entity_id
_entity_poly.type
_entity_poly.pdbx_seq_one_letter_code
_entity_poly.pdbx_strand_id
1 'polypeptide(L)'
;VGLLRHPWMPMLATTAELLFVGVYCVDMWLWSQFMSVDKFVRHRWSVLRLIATVVILADIAVRFITGFHSVRFSRIVRPLLFICRMRNVRKMFSGCVKTFRRLIVVLLLIAFHIWFQGLVGFFLFGAPYFDTLGNSLYSLLVIATSTPHNLDIMEPYFKESSASALFFVVFLIIDNLVLLRLVIAVSYKHYKQHTQIKTMKRLNKRRIALEVAFNMVAKDGTLRRDMWQ
;
A
#
# COMPACT_ATOMS: atom_id res chain seq x y z
N VAL A 1 -30.52 -2.36 15.08
CA VAL A 1 -29.50 -3.28 15.65
C VAL A 1 -30.10 -4.58 16.21
N GLY A 2 -31.41 -4.65 16.53
CA GLY A 2 -32.07 -5.86 17.06
C GLY A 2 -32.40 -6.99 16.07
N LEU A 3 -32.29 -6.78 14.75
CA LEU A 3 -32.59 -7.81 13.74
C LEU A 3 -31.45 -8.81 13.50
N LEU A 4 -30.23 -8.54 13.99
CA LEU A 4 -29.03 -9.35 13.70
C LEU A 4 -28.82 -10.57 14.60
N ARG A 5 -29.76 -10.86 15.51
CA ARG A 5 -29.63 -11.88 16.56
C ARG A 5 -30.56 -13.09 16.40
N HIS A 6 -31.18 -13.26 15.22
CA HIS A 6 -31.97 -14.46 14.96
C HIS A 6 -31.05 -15.67 14.67
N PRO A 7 -31.36 -16.86 15.22
CA PRO A 7 -30.50 -18.06 15.15
C PRO A 7 -30.23 -18.56 13.71
N TRP A 8 -31.05 -18.15 12.74
CA TRP A 8 -30.94 -18.55 11.33
C TRP A 8 -29.95 -17.70 10.51
N MET A 9 -29.63 -16.48 10.96
CA MET A 9 -28.71 -15.58 10.25
C MET A 9 -27.28 -16.12 10.09
N PRO A 10 -26.64 -16.74 11.10
CA PRO A 10 -25.30 -17.31 10.91
C PRO A 10 -25.29 -18.45 9.89
N MET A 11 -26.36 -19.26 9.83
CA MET A 11 -26.50 -20.36 8.87
C MET A 11 -26.63 -19.84 7.43
N LEU A 12 -27.49 -18.85 7.20
CA LEU A 12 -27.63 -18.19 5.88
C LEU A 12 -26.34 -17.50 5.43
N ALA A 13 -25.63 -16.86 6.36
CA ALA A 13 -24.35 -16.22 6.04
C ALA A 13 -23.30 -17.26 5.63
N THR A 14 -23.26 -18.43 6.28
CA THR A 14 -22.30 -19.49 5.94
C THR A 14 -22.62 -20.21 4.64
N THR A 15 -23.90 -20.39 4.31
CA THR A 15 -24.30 -20.98 3.01
C THR A 15 -23.99 -20.01 1.87
N ALA A 16 -24.26 -18.71 2.05
CA ALA A 16 -23.84 -17.69 1.08
C ALA A 16 -22.31 -17.64 0.92
N GLU A 17 -21.55 -17.69 2.02
CA GLU A 17 -20.09 -17.75 2.01
C GLU A 17 -19.58 -18.97 1.21
N LEU A 18 -20.15 -20.15 1.43
CA LEU A 18 -19.82 -21.37 0.70
C LEU A 18 -20.13 -21.26 -0.80
N LEU A 19 -21.28 -20.69 -1.16
CA LEU A 19 -21.64 -20.47 -2.56
C LEU A 19 -20.63 -19.54 -3.26
N PHE A 20 -20.29 -18.40 -2.64
CA PHE A 20 -19.32 -17.47 -3.22
C PHE A 20 -17.93 -18.09 -3.37
N VAL A 21 -17.48 -18.86 -2.38
CA VAL A 21 -16.19 -19.56 -2.45
C VAL A 21 -16.24 -20.67 -3.50
N GLY A 22 -17.35 -21.40 -3.62
CA GLY A 22 -17.56 -22.40 -4.66
C GLY A 22 -17.45 -21.80 -6.06
N VAL A 23 -18.14 -20.68 -6.32
CA VAL A 23 -18.01 -19.92 -7.58
C VAL A 23 -16.56 -19.48 -7.81
N TYR A 24 -15.86 -19.04 -6.76
CA TYR A 24 -14.46 -18.63 -6.85
C TYR A 24 -13.53 -19.79 -7.20
N CYS A 25 -13.75 -20.98 -6.62
CA CYS A 25 -13.03 -22.20 -6.94
C CYS A 25 -13.25 -22.63 -8.39
N VAL A 26 -14.50 -22.59 -8.88
CA VAL A 26 -14.83 -22.92 -10.27
C VAL A 26 -14.16 -21.95 -11.24
N ASP A 27 -14.28 -20.64 -11.00
CA ASP A 27 -13.60 -19.63 -11.81
C ASP A 27 -12.09 -19.84 -11.85
N MET A 28 -11.51 -20.13 -10.68
CA MET A 28 -10.08 -20.36 -10.56
C MET A 28 -9.64 -21.64 -11.29
N TRP A 29 -10.44 -22.69 -11.21
CA TRP A 29 -10.23 -23.95 -11.93
C TRP A 29 -10.31 -23.74 -13.44
N LEU A 30 -11.36 -23.09 -13.94
CA LEU A 30 -11.47 -22.71 -15.36
C LEU A 30 -10.26 -21.90 -15.82
N TRP A 31 -9.83 -20.92 -15.02
CA TRP A 31 -8.65 -20.11 -15.33
C TRP A 31 -7.35 -20.92 -15.35
N SER A 32 -7.22 -21.95 -14.50
CA SER A 32 -6.08 -22.86 -14.52
C SER A 32 -6.06 -23.80 -15.73
N GLN A 33 -7.23 -24.16 -16.29
CA GLN A 33 -7.30 -24.96 -17.50
C GLN A 33 -6.84 -24.18 -18.74
N PHE A 34 -7.22 -22.89 -18.84
CA PHE A 34 -6.77 -22.03 -19.94
C PHE A 34 -5.29 -21.65 -19.88
N MET A 35 -4.63 -21.81 -18.73
CA MET A 35 -3.26 -21.35 -18.49
C MET A 35 -2.40 -22.52 -18.02
N SER A 36 -1.45 -22.97 -18.84
CA SER A 36 -0.51 -24.05 -18.46
C SER A 36 0.04 -23.88 -17.03
N VAL A 37 0.10 -24.99 -16.28
CA VAL A 37 0.43 -25.02 -14.84
C VAL A 37 1.73 -24.28 -14.52
N ASP A 38 2.75 -24.37 -15.38
CA ASP A 38 4.02 -23.65 -15.22
C ASP A 38 3.85 -22.13 -15.28
N LYS A 39 3.02 -21.64 -16.20
CA LYS A 39 2.71 -20.21 -16.32
C LYS A 39 1.87 -19.73 -15.14
N PHE A 40 1.00 -20.60 -14.62
CA PHE A 40 0.19 -20.32 -13.45
C PHE A 40 1.06 -20.13 -12.19
N VAL A 41 1.97 -21.07 -11.91
CA VAL A 41 2.85 -21.03 -10.72
C VAL A 41 3.86 -19.87 -10.80
N ARG A 42 4.36 -19.52 -11.99
CA ARG A 42 5.28 -18.38 -12.15
C ARG A 42 4.61 -17.02 -11.93
N HIS A 43 3.29 -16.92 -12.13
CA HIS A 43 2.59 -15.65 -12.00
C HIS A 43 2.22 -15.36 -10.53
N ARG A 44 2.99 -14.47 -9.88
CA ARG A 44 2.87 -14.15 -8.44
C ARG A 44 1.44 -13.84 -7.97
N TRP A 45 0.64 -13.14 -8.78
CA TRP A 45 -0.75 -12.82 -8.43
C TRP A 45 -1.70 -14.02 -8.48
N SER A 46 -1.39 -15.01 -9.31
CA SER A 46 -2.13 -16.27 -9.37
C SER A 46 -1.92 -17.10 -8.11
N VAL A 47 -0.66 -17.18 -7.68
CA VAL A 47 -0.26 -17.88 -6.45
C VAL A 47 -0.86 -17.21 -5.22
N LEU A 48 -0.79 -15.87 -5.13
CA LEU A 48 -1.44 -15.13 -4.03
C LEU A 48 -2.96 -15.39 -3.98
N ARG A 49 -3.62 -15.46 -5.15
CA ARG A 49 -5.04 -15.80 -5.24
C ARG A 49 -5.33 -17.23 -4.79
N LEU A 50 -4.46 -18.18 -5.15
CA LEU A 50 -4.56 -19.58 -4.70
C LEU A 50 -4.48 -19.66 -3.17
N ILE A 51 -3.43 -19.06 -2.60
CA ILE A 51 -3.20 -19.07 -1.15
C ILE A 51 -4.40 -18.44 -0.42
N ALA A 52 -4.87 -17.27 -0.89
CA ALA A 52 -6.03 -16.62 -0.29
C ALA A 52 -7.30 -17.48 -0.34
N THR A 53 -7.52 -18.23 -1.43
CA THR A 53 -8.67 -19.14 -1.56
C THR A 53 -8.55 -20.33 -0.62
N VAL A 54 -7.35 -20.93 -0.51
CA VAL A 54 -7.07 -22.05 0.42
C VAL A 54 -7.25 -21.62 1.88
N VAL A 55 -6.78 -20.42 2.25
CA VAL A 55 -6.96 -19.90 3.62
C VAL A 55 -8.44 -19.72 3.97
N ILE A 56 -9.27 -19.27 3.02
CA ILE A 56 -10.71 -19.13 3.25
C ILE A 56 -11.39 -20.50 3.38
N LEU A 57 -11.00 -21.48 2.57
CA LEU A 57 -11.50 -22.86 2.70
C LEU A 57 -11.10 -23.47 4.04
N ALA A 58 -9.86 -23.24 4.49
CA ALA A 58 -9.39 -23.69 5.81
C ALA A 58 -10.16 -23.03 6.96
N ASP A 59 -10.42 -21.72 6.90
CA ASP A 59 -11.24 -20.98 7.89
C ASP A 59 -12.67 -21.54 7.94
N ILE A 60 -13.26 -21.89 6.79
CA ILE A 60 -14.59 -22.51 6.72
C ILE A 60 -14.56 -23.93 7.32
N ALA A 61 -13.56 -24.74 6.98
CA ALA A 61 -13.42 -26.11 7.50
C ALA A 61 -13.25 -26.13 9.02
N VAL A 62 -12.40 -25.26 9.58
CA VAL A 62 -12.24 -25.10 11.03
C VAL A 62 -13.57 -24.78 11.70
N ARG A 63 -14.41 -23.93 11.08
CA ARG A 63 -15.72 -23.56 11.65
C ARG A 63 -16.71 -24.72 11.70
N PHE A 64 -16.67 -25.63 10.74
CA PHE A 64 -17.49 -26.85 10.77
C PHE A 64 -17.08 -27.78 11.91
N ILE A 65 -15.78 -27.86 12.20
CA ILE A 65 -15.24 -28.72 13.26
C ILE A 65 -15.51 -28.12 14.65
N THR A 66 -15.37 -26.80 14.82
CA THR A 66 -15.46 -26.12 16.13
C THR A 66 -16.86 -25.62 16.50
N GLY A 67 -17.88 -25.94 15.71
CA GLY A 67 -19.27 -25.59 16.02
C GLY A 67 -19.55 -24.07 16.02
N PHE A 68 -18.99 -23.32 15.07
CA PHE A 68 -19.23 -21.88 14.86
C PHE A 68 -18.71 -20.92 15.95
N HIS A 69 -17.92 -21.37 16.93
CA HIS A 69 -17.36 -20.51 17.99
C HIS A 69 -16.04 -19.80 17.63
N SER A 70 -15.44 -20.09 16.46
CA SER A 70 -14.13 -19.54 16.09
C SER A 70 -14.15 -18.12 15.50
N VAL A 71 -13.07 -17.38 15.72
CA VAL A 71 -12.84 -16.03 15.16
C VAL A 71 -12.71 -16.13 13.63
N ARG A 72 -13.40 -15.24 12.89
CA ARG A 72 -13.43 -15.24 11.41
C ARG A 72 -12.20 -14.54 10.82
N PHE A 73 -11.16 -15.30 10.49
CA PHE A 73 -9.96 -14.76 9.83
C PHE A 73 -10.17 -14.51 8.33
N SER A 74 -11.10 -15.23 7.69
CA SER A 74 -11.43 -15.06 6.26
C SER A 74 -11.85 -13.64 5.88
N ARG A 75 -12.36 -12.82 6.81
CA ARG A 75 -12.78 -11.43 6.54
C ARG A 75 -11.63 -10.53 6.11
N ILE A 76 -10.45 -10.70 6.70
CA ILE A 76 -9.25 -9.89 6.38
C ILE A 76 -8.71 -10.24 4.98
N VAL A 77 -8.95 -11.47 4.52
CA VAL A 77 -8.47 -11.99 3.23
C VAL A 77 -9.36 -11.55 2.06
N ARG A 78 -10.63 -11.19 2.29
CA ARG A 78 -11.58 -10.81 1.22
C ARG A 78 -11.15 -9.59 0.39
N PRO A 79 -10.68 -8.47 0.99
CA PRO A 79 -10.15 -7.35 0.22
C PRO A 79 -8.98 -7.77 -0.68
N LEU A 80 -8.13 -8.71 -0.22
CA LEU A 80 -7.00 -9.22 -1.01
C LEU A 80 -7.49 -9.99 -2.25
N LEU A 81 -8.56 -10.79 -2.15
CA LEU A 81 -9.15 -11.46 -3.31
C LEU A 81 -9.64 -10.46 -4.36
N PHE A 82 -10.29 -9.37 -3.92
CA PHE A 82 -10.77 -8.33 -4.81
C PHE A 82 -9.61 -7.61 -5.53
N ILE A 83 -8.55 -7.27 -4.78
CA ILE A 83 -7.32 -6.70 -5.33
C ILE A 83 -6.69 -7.64 -6.35
N CYS A 84 -6.61 -8.95 -6.06
CA CYS A 84 -6.00 -9.94 -6.95
C CYS A 84 -6.81 -10.20 -8.22
N ARG A 85 -8.13 -10.00 -8.17
CA ARG A 85 -9.06 -10.18 -9.30
C ARG A 85 -8.94 -9.04 -10.31
N MET A 86 -9.02 -7.81 -9.82
CA MET A 86 -9.09 -6.60 -10.66
C MET A 86 -7.72 -6.25 -11.26
N ARG A 87 -7.56 -6.40 -12.59
CA ARG A 87 -6.28 -6.06 -13.28
C ARG A 87 -5.83 -4.63 -13.02
N ASN A 88 -6.76 -3.67 -12.95
CA ASN A 88 -6.44 -2.26 -12.71
C ASN A 88 -5.94 -2.05 -11.28
N VAL A 89 -6.62 -2.64 -10.29
CA VAL A 89 -6.22 -2.54 -8.88
C VAL A 89 -4.87 -3.20 -8.63
N ARG A 90 -4.60 -4.38 -9.22
CA ARG A 90 -3.26 -5.02 -9.15
C ARG A 90 -2.15 -4.12 -9.66
N LYS A 91 -2.38 -3.44 -10.80
CA LYS A 91 -1.41 -2.50 -11.38
C LYS A 91 -1.19 -1.31 -10.46
N MET A 92 -2.25 -0.77 -9.86
CA MET A 92 -2.15 0.34 -8.90
C MET A 92 -1.40 -0.09 -7.64
N PHE A 93 -1.77 -1.21 -7.02
CA PHE A 93 -1.12 -1.75 -5.83
C PHE A 93 0.36 -2.04 -6.06
N SER A 94 0.71 -2.73 -7.15
CA SER A 94 2.11 -2.96 -7.53
C SER A 94 2.85 -1.64 -7.78
N GLY A 95 2.16 -0.62 -8.29
CA GLY A 95 2.68 0.74 -8.42
C GLY A 95 2.97 1.36 -7.06
N CYS A 96 2.02 1.33 -6.13
CA CYS A 96 2.17 1.85 -4.77
C CYS A 96 3.35 1.19 -4.05
N VAL A 97 3.45 -0.14 -4.05
CA VAL A 97 4.57 -0.87 -3.41
C VAL A 97 5.91 -0.49 -4.05
N LYS A 98 5.95 -0.33 -5.38
CA LYS A 98 7.17 0.08 -6.08
C LYS A 98 7.58 1.52 -5.75
N THR A 99 6.62 2.42 -5.61
CA THR A 99 6.86 3.81 -5.19
C THR A 99 7.30 3.85 -3.74
N PHE A 100 6.63 3.14 -2.83
CA PHE A 100 6.99 3.04 -1.42
C PHE A 100 8.44 2.56 -1.25
N ARG A 101 8.86 1.53 -2.00
CA ARG A 101 10.25 1.05 -1.99
C ARG A 101 11.26 2.13 -2.38
N ARG A 102 10.90 3.07 -3.25
CA ARG A 102 11.79 4.21 -3.61
C ARG A 102 11.88 5.23 -2.48
N LEU A 103 10.83 5.36 -1.68
CA LEU A 103 10.78 6.29 -0.55
C LEU A 103 11.36 5.72 0.74
N ILE A 104 11.67 4.42 0.79
CA ILE A 104 12.12 3.74 2.01
C ILE A 104 13.34 4.40 2.64
N VAL A 105 14.29 4.91 1.84
CA VAL A 105 15.49 5.60 2.36
C VAL A 105 15.12 6.89 3.10
N VAL A 106 14.17 7.67 2.58
CA VAL A 106 13.72 8.92 3.22
C VAL A 106 12.87 8.61 4.45
N LEU A 107 12.03 7.58 4.39
CA LEU A 107 11.24 7.12 5.55
C LEU A 107 12.15 6.62 6.68
N LEU A 108 13.23 5.90 6.35
CA LEU A 108 14.24 5.48 7.33
C LEU A 108 14.96 6.68 7.96
N LEU A 109 15.24 7.73 7.19
CA LEU A 109 15.81 8.97 7.72
C LEU A 109 14.88 9.64 8.75
N ILE A 110 13.58 9.70 8.45
CA ILE A 110 12.56 10.22 9.39
C ILE A 110 12.47 9.34 10.64
N ALA A 111 12.38 8.02 10.46
CA ALA A 111 12.32 7.08 11.57
C ALA A 111 13.55 7.19 12.47
N PHE A 112 14.75 7.32 11.88
CA PHE A 112 15.98 7.54 12.62
C PHE A 112 15.97 8.87 13.37
N HIS A 113 15.48 9.95 12.76
CA HIS A 113 15.37 11.26 13.41
C HIS A 113 14.43 11.22 14.63
N ILE A 114 13.23 10.64 14.47
CA ILE A 114 12.27 10.46 15.57
C ILE A 114 12.85 9.56 16.65
N TRP A 115 13.56 8.49 16.25
CA TRP A 115 14.20 7.58 17.21
C TRP A 115 15.27 8.27 18.05
N PHE A 116 16.17 9.02 17.39
CA PHE A 116 17.24 9.76 18.05
C PHE A 116 16.68 10.83 19.01
N GLN A 117 15.74 11.65 18.54
CA GLN A 117 15.11 12.68 19.37
C GLN A 117 14.26 12.06 20.48
N GLY A 118 13.66 10.90 20.26
CA GLY A 118 12.90 10.17 21.29
C GLY A 118 13.78 9.65 22.41
N LEU A 119 14.98 9.18 22.08
CA LEU A 119 15.97 8.79 23.07
C LEU A 119 16.42 10.00 23.90
N VAL A 120 16.71 11.13 23.24
CA VAL A 120 17.09 12.38 23.92
C VAL A 120 15.95 12.89 24.81
N GLY A 121 14.71 12.88 24.30
CA GLY A 121 13.52 13.27 25.05
C GLY A 121 13.26 12.38 26.26
N PHE A 122 13.51 11.07 26.17
CA PHE A 122 13.41 10.15 27.31
C PHE A 122 14.41 10.45 28.43
N PHE A 123 15.63 10.90 28.11
CA PHE A 123 16.61 11.29 29.13
C PHE A 123 16.39 12.69 29.70
N LEU A 124 15.78 13.59 28.91
CA LEU A 124 15.52 14.98 29.31
C LEU A 124 14.19 15.15 30.06
N PHE A 125 13.16 14.41 29.65
CA PHE A 125 11.79 14.57 30.11
C PHE A 125 11.29 13.25 30.71
N GLY A 126 10.50 13.36 31.78
CA GLY A 126 9.89 12.21 32.46
C GLY A 126 8.40 12.08 32.14
N ALA A 127 7.64 11.63 33.14
CA ALA A 127 6.19 11.57 33.07
C ALA A 127 5.57 12.96 32.77
N PRO A 128 4.40 13.03 32.10
CA PRO A 128 3.50 11.90 31.76
C PRO A 128 3.71 11.27 30.36
N TYR A 129 4.46 11.91 29.47
CA TYR A 129 4.56 11.52 28.04
C TYR A 129 5.93 10.95 27.63
N PHE A 130 6.99 11.15 28.43
CA PHE A 130 8.35 10.67 28.18
C PHE A 130 8.85 9.69 29.28
N ASP A 131 7.91 9.06 29.99
CA ASP A 131 8.15 8.10 31.07
C ASP A 131 8.86 6.81 30.62
N THR A 132 8.59 6.34 29.40
CA THR A 132 9.24 5.17 28.80
C THR A 132 9.72 5.48 27.40
N LEU A 133 10.76 4.78 26.93
CA LEU A 133 11.27 4.96 25.56
C LEU A 133 10.18 4.80 24.49
N GLY A 134 9.27 3.83 24.67
CA GLY A 134 8.15 3.61 23.76
C GLY A 134 7.18 4.79 23.74
N ASN A 135 6.84 5.34 24.90
CA ASN A 135 5.98 6.51 25.02
C ASN A 135 6.64 7.76 24.45
N SER A 136 7.93 7.97 24.69
CA SER A 136 8.70 9.08 24.10
C SER A 136 8.67 9.06 22.56
N LEU A 137 8.88 7.88 21.97
CA LEU A 137 8.80 7.68 20.52
C LEU A 137 7.40 7.94 19.97
N TYR A 138 6.37 7.43 20.67
CA TYR A 138 4.99 7.65 20.30
C TYR A 138 4.61 9.13 20.37
N SER A 139 4.95 9.81 21.48
CA SER A 139 4.70 11.23 21.68
C SER A 139 5.35 12.09 20.60
N LEU A 140 6.61 11.83 20.25
CA LEU A 140 7.27 12.55 19.16
C LEU A 140 6.70 12.22 17.77
N LEU A 141 6.29 10.97 17.53
CA LEU A 141 5.62 10.60 16.29
C LEU A 141 4.28 11.34 16.13
N VAL A 142 3.53 11.47 17.23
CA VAL A 142 2.30 12.24 17.28
C VAL A 142 2.59 13.72 17.07
N ILE A 143 3.65 14.27 17.70
CA ILE A 143 4.07 15.65 17.48
C ILE A 143 4.44 15.91 16.00
N ALA A 144 5.13 14.98 15.35
CA ALA A 144 5.50 15.07 13.93
C ALA A 144 4.27 15.02 13.00
N THR A 145 3.24 14.24 13.36
CA THR A 145 2.14 13.91 12.43
C THR A 145 0.85 14.69 12.70
N SER A 146 0.57 15.07 13.94
CA SER A 146 -0.73 15.54 14.43
C SER A 146 -0.66 16.90 15.12
N THR A 147 -0.41 17.94 14.33
CA THR A 147 -0.39 19.36 14.76
C THR A 147 -1.42 19.77 15.82
N PRO A 148 -2.72 19.37 15.76
CA PRO A 148 -3.69 19.80 16.77
C PRO A 148 -3.41 19.31 18.20
N HIS A 149 -2.75 18.16 18.37
CA HIS A 149 -2.46 17.61 19.71
C HIS A 149 -1.05 17.96 20.22
N ASN A 150 -0.26 18.67 19.41
CA ASN A 150 1.14 18.98 19.74
C ASN A 150 1.24 19.85 20.99
N LEU A 151 0.35 20.85 21.15
CA LEU A 151 0.38 21.74 22.31
C LEU A 151 0.11 21.00 23.62
N ASP A 152 -0.85 20.07 23.62
CA ASP A 152 -1.25 19.30 24.82
C ASP A 152 -0.08 18.49 25.39
N ILE A 153 0.79 17.98 24.52
CA ILE A 153 1.96 17.20 24.91
C ILE A 153 3.08 18.13 25.42
N MET A 154 3.24 19.32 24.83
CA MET A 154 4.34 20.25 25.15
C MET A 154 4.07 21.13 26.37
N GLU A 155 2.81 21.49 26.62
CA GLU A 155 2.40 22.39 27.69
C GLU A 155 2.91 22.01 29.10
N PRO A 156 2.80 20.74 29.57
CA PRO A 156 3.25 20.39 30.92
C PRO A 156 4.76 20.62 31.11
N TYR A 157 5.59 20.30 30.11
CA TYR A 157 7.04 20.46 30.21
C TYR A 157 7.50 21.90 30.09
N PHE A 158 6.73 22.74 29.38
CA PHE A 158 6.99 24.17 29.29
C PHE A 158 6.70 24.89 30.61
N LYS A 159 5.64 24.46 31.33
CA LYS A 159 5.28 25.01 32.65
C LYS A 159 6.35 24.73 33.71
N GLU A 160 7.04 23.60 33.62
CA GLU A 160 8.13 23.26 34.55
C GLU A 160 9.44 23.98 34.22
N SER A 161 9.79 24.07 32.94
CA SER A 161 11.01 24.75 32.49
C SER A 161 10.85 25.38 31.11
N SER A 162 11.12 26.67 31.02
CA SER A 162 11.11 27.39 29.74
C SER A 162 12.17 26.88 28.76
N ALA A 163 13.24 26.24 29.24
CA ALA A 163 14.30 25.67 28.40
C ALA A 163 13.80 24.46 27.59
N SER A 164 12.79 23.74 28.08
CA SER A 164 12.15 22.61 27.40
C SER A 164 11.57 22.99 26.04
N ALA A 165 11.14 24.25 25.86
CA ALA A 165 10.63 24.76 24.59
C ALA A 165 11.64 24.62 23.45
N LEU A 166 12.93 24.81 23.75
CA LEU A 166 13.97 24.80 22.72
C LEU A 166 14.08 23.42 22.06
N PHE A 167 13.97 22.35 22.84
CA PHE A 167 13.95 20.99 22.31
C PHE A 167 12.81 20.77 21.31
N PHE A 168 11.58 21.13 21.70
CA PHE A 168 10.40 20.93 20.85
C PHE A 168 10.41 21.82 19.60
N VAL A 169 10.88 23.07 19.72
CA VAL A 169 11.00 24.00 18.58
C VAL A 169 12.03 23.49 17.58
N VAL A 170 13.20 23.04 18.05
CA VAL A 170 14.24 22.46 17.17
C VAL A 170 13.73 21.20 16.48
N PHE A 171 13.05 20.31 17.22
CA PHE A 171 12.42 19.12 16.67
C PHE A 171 11.42 19.47 15.56
N LEU A 172 10.48 20.40 15.84
CA LEU A 172 9.46 20.81 14.87
C LEU A 172 10.05 21.46 13.62
N ILE A 173 11.09 22.30 13.78
CA ILE A 173 11.78 22.94 12.65
C ILE A 173 12.41 21.88 11.75
N ILE A 174 13.15 20.94 12.32
CA ILE A 174 13.81 19.90 11.53
C ILE A 174 12.77 19.00 10.87
N ASP A 175 11.76 18.54 11.61
CA ASP A 175 10.76 17.61 11.08
C ASP A 175 9.87 18.24 9.99
N ASN A 176 9.28 19.41 10.26
CA ASN A 176 8.34 20.05 9.34
C ASN A 176 9.03 20.81 8.20
N LEU A 177 10.16 21.50 8.45
CA LEU A 177 10.80 22.31 7.42
C LEU A 177 11.85 21.53 6.63
N VAL A 178 12.58 20.61 7.26
CA VAL A 178 13.62 19.85 6.56
C VAL A 178 13.07 18.52 6.07
N LEU A 179 12.58 17.66 6.97
CA LEU A 179 12.23 16.28 6.62
C LEU A 179 10.99 16.20 5.73
N LEU A 180 9.90 16.89 6.07
CA LEU A 180 8.68 16.89 5.24
C LEU A 180 8.95 17.45 3.84
N ARG A 181 9.72 18.55 3.73
CA ARG A 181 10.09 19.12 2.42
C ARG A 181 10.99 18.18 1.62
N LEU A 182 11.90 17.47 2.29
CA LEU A 182 12.74 16.45 1.65
C LEU A 182 11.89 15.30 1.09
N VAL A 183 10.89 14.81 1.85
CA VAL A 183 9.97 13.76 1.38
C VAL A 183 9.24 14.21 0.13
N ILE A 184 8.69 15.43 0.13
CA ILE A 184 7.98 15.98 -1.03
C ILE A 184 8.94 16.09 -2.23
N ALA A 185 10.15 16.63 -2.03
CA ALA A 185 11.13 16.82 -3.08
C ALA A 185 11.59 15.49 -3.71
N VAL A 186 11.93 14.49 -2.89
CA VAL A 186 12.37 13.17 -3.37
C VAL A 186 11.23 12.43 -4.07
N SER A 187 10.01 12.50 -3.50
CA SER A 187 8.82 11.92 -4.13
C SER A 187 8.54 12.53 -5.49
N TYR A 188 8.61 13.87 -5.59
CA TYR A 188 8.43 14.59 -6.84
C TYR A 188 9.51 14.25 -7.87
N LYS A 189 10.78 14.20 -7.46
CA LYS A 189 11.90 13.79 -8.33
C LYS A 189 11.67 12.41 -8.93
N HIS A 190 11.28 11.44 -8.11
CA HIS A 190 10.98 10.08 -8.59
C HIS A 190 9.73 10.02 -9.49
N TYR A 191 8.70 10.78 -9.17
CA TYR A 191 7.50 10.89 -9.99
C TYR A 191 7.84 11.47 -11.37
N LYS A 192 8.55 12.60 -11.41
CA LYS A 192 8.99 13.27 -12.65
C LYS A 192 9.83 12.32 -13.52
N GLN A 193 10.81 11.63 -12.94
CA GLN A 193 11.65 10.67 -13.65
C GLN A 193 10.82 9.50 -14.22
N HIS A 194 9.86 8.97 -13.46
CA HIS A 194 9.00 7.88 -13.93
C HIS A 194 8.06 8.32 -15.07
N THR A 195 7.54 9.54 -14.99
CA THR A 195 6.72 10.14 -16.04
C THR A 195 7.52 10.36 -17.32
N GLN A 196 8.75 10.91 -17.23
CA GLN A 196 9.64 11.08 -18.38
C GLN A 196 9.94 9.75 -19.09
N ILE A 197 10.26 8.69 -18.35
CA ILE A 197 10.50 7.36 -18.93
C ILE A 197 9.26 6.83 -19.65
N LYS A 198 8.05 7.02 -19.09
CA LYS A 198 6.80 6.59 -19.72
C LYS A 198 6.51 7.37 -21.00
N THR A 199 6.70 8.69 -20.98
CA THR A 199 6.50 9.55 -22.15
C THR A 199 7.49 9.17 -23.25
N MET A 200 8.77 9.00 -22.93
CA MET A 200 9.79 8.61 -23.92
C MET A 200 9.51 7.24 -24.54
N LYS A 201 9.04 6.26 -23.75
CA LYS A 201 8.61 4.95 -24.27
C LYS A 201 7.41 5.06 -25.21
N ARG A 202 6.45 5.96 -24.94
CA ARG A 202 5.30 6.19 -25.82
C ARG A 202 5.72 6.84 -27.13
N LEU A 203 6.60 7.85 -27.06
CA LEU A 203 7.15 8.51 -28.24
C LEU A 203 7.94 7.53 -29.11
N ASN A 204 8.78 6.68 -28.52
CA ASN A 204 9.56 5.70 -29.27
C ASN A 204 8.65 4.66 -29.95
N LYS A 205 7.62 4.17 -29.26
CA LYS A 205 6.61 3.28 -29.88
C LYS A 205 5.87 3.94 -31.04
N ARG A 206 5.50 5.21 -30.89
CA ARG A 206 4.86 5.98 -31.96
C ARG A 206 5.79 6.15 -33.15
N ARG A 207 7.07 6.47 -32.92
CA ARG A 207 8.08 6.58 -33.97
C ARG A 207 8.24 5.28 -34.75
N ILE A 208 8.44 4.16 -34.04
CA ILE A 208 8.59 2.84 -34.66
C ILE A 208 7.34 2.45 -35.44
N ALA A 209 6.15 2.71 -34.91
CA ALA A 209 4.89 2.42 -35.62
C ALA A 209 4.74 3.25 -36.91
N LEU A 210 5.14 4.52 -36.89
CA LEU A 210 5.13 5.38 -38.08
C LEU A 210 6.17 4.93 -39.11
N GLU A 211 7.36 4.55 -38.68
CA GLU A 211 8.43 4.05 -39.56
C GLU A 211 8.03 2.73 -40.23
N VAL A 212 7.43 1.82 -39.47
CA VAL A 212 6.89 0.57 -40.00
C VAL A 212 5.73 0.84 -40.97
N ALA A 213 4.79 1.72 -40.63
CA ALA A 213 3.70 2.10 -41.53
C ALA A 213 4.21 2.75 -42.81
N PHE A 214 5.22 3.63 -42.71
CA PHE A 214 5.88 4.24 -43.86
C PHE A 214 6.50 3.19 -44.77
N ASN A 215 7.27 2.24 -44.21
CA ASN A 215 7.90 1.17 -44.98
C ASN A 215 6.90 0.20 -45.64
N MET A 216 5.71 0.01 -45.06
CA MET A 216 4.66 -0.80 -45.70
C MET A 216 4.08 -0.10 -46.94
N VAL A 217 3.97 1.23 -46.92
CA VAL A 217 3.40 2.01 -48.03
C VAL A 217 4.46 2.33 -49.08
N ALA A 218 5.68 2.70 -48.66
CA ALA A 218 6.77 3.10 -49.55
C ALA A 218 7.69 1.91 -49.89
N LYS A 219 7.31 1.08 -50.87
CA LYS A 219 8.12 -0.07 -51.32
C LYS A 219 9.52 0.31 -51.82
N ASP A 220 9.69 1.53 -52.35
CA ASP A 220 10.96 2.03 -52.92
C ASP A 220 11.64 3.11 -52.05
N GLY A 221 11.25 3.25 -50.77
CA GLY A 221 11.80 4.27 -49.86
C GLY A 221 11.38 5.71 -50.15
N THR A 222 10.51 5.92 -51.15
CA THR A 222 9.91 7.21 -51.48
C THR A 222 8.38 7.10 -51.54
N LEU A 223 7.67 8.08 -50.98
CA LEU A 223 6.21 8.20 -51.09
C LEU A 223 5.89 9.16 -52.25
N ARG A 224 5.30 8.65 -53.33
CA ARG A 224 4.69 9.50 -54.35
C ARG A 224 3.36 10.09 -53.86
N ARG A 225 3.00 11.28 -54.35
CA ARG A 225 1.77 12.02 -53.98
C ARG A 225 0.47 11.30 -54.36
N ASP A 226 0.51 10.46 -55.39
CA ASP A 226 -0.62 9.65 -55.89
C ASP A 226 -1.07 8.58 -54.88
N MET A 227 -0.15 8.06 -54.05
CA MET A 227 -0.44 7.06 -53.02
C MET A 227 -1.12 7.62 -51.75
N TRP A 228 -1.29 8.95 -51.68
CA TRP A 228 -1.93 9.64 -50.55
C TRP A 228 -3.41 9.99 -50.80
N GLN A 229 -3.89 9.88 -52.04
CA GLN A 229 -5.30 10.11 -52.41
C GLN A 229 -6.07 8.79 -52.40
#